data_AF-A0A7J7I4Q8-F1
#
_entry.id   AF-A0A7J7I4Q8-F1
#
_cell.length_a   1.000
_cell.length_b   1.000
_cell.length_c   1.000
_cell.angle_alpha   90.00
_cell.angle_beta   90.00
_cell.angle_gamma   90.00
#
_symmetry.space_group_name_H-M   'P 1'
#
loop_
_entity.id
_entity.type
_entity.pdbx_description
1 polymer ?
#
loop_
_entity_poly.entity_id
_entity_poly.type
_entity_poly.pdbx_seq_one_letter_code
_entity_poly.pdbx_strand_id
1 'polypeptide(L)'
;MVYVVVRGSRKVVRLSIAQVLTVISQKQKSVLREAYKNKKYLPLDLRPKKTRAIRRRLTKHQASLKTEREKKKEMYFPMRKYAIKLIRRHDAHSNAGLCEIA
;
A
#
# COMPACT_ATOMS: atom_id res chain seq x y z
N MET A 1 -22.43 24.80 -25.57
CA MET A 1 -23.02 23.47 -25.80
C MET A 1 -22.66 22.53 -24.65
N VAL A 2 -23.39 22.57 -23.53
CA VAL A 2 -23.53 21.42 -22.61
C VAL A 2 -24.99 21.43 -22.18
N TYR A 3 -25.75 20.53 -22.78
CA TYR A 3 -27.20 20.51 -22.79
C TYR A 3 -27.78 20.44 -21.37
N VAL A 4 -28.43 21.51 -20.90
CA VAL A 4 -29.45 21.38 -19.84
C VAL A 4 -30.68 20.81 -20.52
N VAL A 5 -30.67 19.49 -20.71
CA VAL A 5 -31.86 18.76 -21.15
C VAL A 5 -32.86 18.85 -19.99
N VAL A 6 -33.86 19.71 -20.11
CA VAL A 6 -35.04 19.72 -19.25
C VAL A 6 -35.71 18.36 -19.38
N ARG A 7 -35.40 17.43 -18.46
CA ARG A 7 -36.00 16.09 -18.40
C ARG A 7 -37.03 16.06 -17.27
N GLY A 8 -38.31 16.09 -17.63
CA GLY A 8 -39.49 15.65 -16.87
C GLY A 8 -39.51 15.90 -15.35
N SER A 9 -40.49 16.69 -14.89
CA SER A 9 -40.76 17.11 -13.50
C SER A 9 -40.44 16.06 -12.41
N ARG A 10 -40.81 14.78 -12.60
CA ARG A 10 -40.56 13.70 -11.63
C ARG A 10 -39.07 13.36 -11.42
N LYS A 11 -38.22 13.41 -12.46
CA LYS A 11 -36.79 13.09 -12.35
C LYS A 11 -36.02 14.21 -11.64
N VAL A 12 -36.37 15.46 -11.92
CA VAL A 12 -35.77 16.65 -11.27
C VAL A 12 -36.05 16.64 -9.76
N VAL A 13 -37.31 16.38 -9.38
CA VAL A 13 -37.69 16.31 -7.96
C VAL A 13 -36.93 15.21 -7.22
N ARG A 14 -36.79 14.00 -7.82
CA ARG A 14 -36.02 12.90 -7.20
C ARG A 14 -34.55 13.26 -7.01
N LEU A 15 -33.94 13.93 -7.98
CA LEU A 15 -32.55 14.36 -7.90
C LEU A 15 -32.35 15.44 -6.82
N SER A 16 -33.27 16.41 -6.74
CA SER A 16 -33.24 17.45 -5.70
C SER A 16 -33.36 16.86 -4.29
N ILE A 17 -34.31 15.94 -4.08
CA ILE A 17 -34.46 15.24 -2.78
C ILE A 17 -33.18 14.46 -2.44
N ALA A 18 -32.61 13.72 -3.41
CA ALA A 18 -31.39 12.96 -3.20
C ALA A 18 -30.19 13.85 -2.85
N GLN A 19 -30.07 15.04 -3.48
CA GLN A 19 -29.02 16.01 -3.18
C GLN A 19 -29.11 16.52 -1.74
N VAL A 20 -30.30 16.92 -1.28
CA VAL A 20 -30.52 17.39 0.10
C VAL A 20 -30.18 16.29 1.12
N LEU A 21 -30.65 15.07 0.90
CA LEU A 21 -30.35 13.92 1.78
C LEU A 21 -28.85 13.60 1.81
N THR A 22 -28.17 13.74 0.67
CA THR A 22 -26.72 13.53 0.58
C THR A 22 -25.96 14.56 1.42
N VAL A 23 -26.33 15.84 1.34
CA VAL A 23 -25.71 16.91 2.13
C VAL A 23 -25.91 16.67 3.63
N ILE A 24 -27.12 16.27 4.05
CA ILE A 24 -27.41 15.93 5.45
C ILE A 24 -26.54 14.75 5.90
N SER A 25 -26.46 13.68 5.11
CA SER A 25 -25.65 12.50 5.43
C SER A 25 -24.15 12.81 5.51
N GLN A 26 -23.65 13.69 4.64
CA GLN A 26 -22.26 14.15 4.66
C GLN A 26 -21.93 14.90 5.96
N LYS A 27 -22.78 15.87 6.35
CA LYS A 27 -22.61 16.64 7.60
C LYS A 27 -22.70 15.76 8.85
N GLN A 28 -23.66 14.84 8.90
CA GLN A 28 -23.76 13.90 10.03
C GLN A 28 -22.50 13.04 10.17
N LYS A 29 -21.98 12.51 9.04
CA LYS A 29 -20.76 11.71 9.04
C LYS A 29 -19.52 12.53 9.40
N SER A 30 -19.42 13.80 9.02
CA SER A 30 -18.27 14.64 9.40
C SER A 30 -18.23 14.88 10.91
N VAL A 31 -19.37 15.24 11.51
CA VAL A 31 -19.50 15.43 12.97
C VAL A 31 -19.17 14.15 13.72
N LEU A 32 -19.66 12.99 13.26
CA LEU A 32 -19.33 11.70 13.85
C LEU A 32 -17.82 11.37 13.70
N ARG A 33 -17.19 11.69 12.57
CA ARG A 33 -15.74 11.48 12.42
C ARG A 33 -14.93 12.32 13.40
N GLU A 34 -15.34 13.55 13.66
CA GLU A 34 -14.72 14.43 14.66
C GLU A 34 -14.89 13.86 16.07
N ALA A 35 -16.12 13.47 16.44
CA ALA A 35 -16.44 12.91 17.75
C ALA A 35 -15.72 11.58 18.08
N TYR A 36 -15.32 10.81 17.05
CA TYR A 36 -14.66 9.51 17.22
C TYR A 36 -13.18 9.49 16.76
N LYS A 37 -12.58 10.62 16.40
CA LYS A 37 -11.22 10.69 15.81
C LYS A 37 -10.13 10.01 16.66
N ASN A 38 -10.20 10.16 17.98
CA ASN A 38 -9.18 9.66 18.91
C ASN A 38 -9.66 8.46 19.75
N LYS A 39 -10.87 7.96 19.49
CA LYS A 39 -11.42 6.83 20.24
C LYS A 39 -10.87 5.53 19.66
N LYS A 40 -10.46 4.60 20.54
CA LYS A 40 -9.89 3.29 20.15
C LYS A 40 -10.86 2.48 19.27
N TYR A 41 -12.15 2.53 19.57
CA TYR A 41 -13.19 1.77 18.87
C TYR A 41 -14.05 2.71 18.03
N LEU A 42 -13.99 2.51 16.72
CA LEU A 42 -14.84 3.18 15.74
C LEU A 42 -16.05 2.29 15.42
N PRO A 43 -17.24 2.88 15.20
CA PRO A 43 -18.37 2.14 14.65
C PRO A 43 -18.06 1.59 13.25
N LEU A 44 -18.75 0.51 12.87
CA LEU A 44 -18.48 -0.26 11.64
C LEU A 44 -18.54 0.58 10.36
N ASP A 45 -19.41 1.59 10.34
CA ASP A 45 -19.62 2.47 9.18
C ASP A 45 -18.47 3.45 8.94
N LEU A 46 -17.83 3.92 10.00
CA LEU A 46 -16.71 4.87 9.91
C LEU A 46 -15.37 4.18 9.65
N ARG A 47 -15.31 2.86 9.84
CA ARG A 47 -14.10 2.06 9.64
C ARG A 47 -13.63 2.15 8.18
N PRO A 48 -12.32 2.29 7.92
CA PRO A 48 -11.79 2.26 6.57
C PRO A 48 -12.21 0.96 5.84
N LYS A 49 -12.81 1.12 4.66
CA LYS A 49 -13.22 0.00 3.80
C LYS A 49 -11.98 -0.60 3.13
N LYS A 50 -11.44 -1.64 3.75
CA LYS A 50 -10.33 -2.47 3.25
C LYS A 50 -10.78 -3.93 3.21
N THR A 51 -10.15 -4.75 2.38
CA THR A 51 -10.42 -6.19 2.35
C THR A 51 -10.17 -6.83 3.73
N ARG A 52 -10.84 -7.95 4.00
CA ARG A 52 -10.69 -8.68 5.27
C ARG A 52 -9.23 -9.08 5.52
N ALA A 53 -8.54 -9.56 4.49
CA ALA A 53 -7.13 -9.93 4.55
C ALA A 53 -6.25 -8.76 5.01
N ILE A 54 -6.41 -7.58 4.40
CA ILE A 54 -5.66 -6.37 4.77
C ILE A 54 -5.97 -5.90 6.20
N ARG A 55 -7.20 -6.13 6.70
CA ARG A 55 -7.56 -5.79 8.09
C ARG A 55 -6.95 -6.73 9.12
N ARG A 56 -6.61 -7.96 8.73
CA ARG A 56 -6.07 -9.01 9.63
C ARG A 56 -4.55 -9.13 9.59
N ARG A 57 -3.89 -8.62 8.56
CA ARG A 57 -2.42 -8.62 8.48
C ARG A 57 -1.80 -7.83 9.65
N LEU A 58 -0.56 -8.16 9.98
CA LEU A 58 0.23 -7.43 10.96
C LEU A 58 0.40 -5.94 10.58
N THR A 59 0.46 -5.07 11.58
CA THR A 59 0.82 -3.67 11.35
C THR A 59 2.28 -3.57 10.92
N LYS A 60 2.65 -2.51 10.20
CA LYS A 60 4.06 -2.30 9.76
C LYS A 60 5.02 -2.30 10.94
N HIS A 61 4.61 -1.67 12.05
CA HIS A 61 5.37 -1.66 13.29
C HIS A 61 5.59 -3.08 13.83
N GLN A 62 4.51 -3.88 13.95
CA GLN A 62 4.62 -5.26 14.41
C GLN A 62 5.52 -6.11 13.50
N ALA A 63 5.41 -5.94 12.18
CA ALA A 63 6.25 -6.66 11.23
C ALA A 63 7.73 -6.23 11.30
N SER A 64 8.02 -4.99 11.72
CA SER A 64 9.39 -4.49 11.91
C SER A 64 9.98 -4.76 13.29
N LEU A 65 9.19 -5.26 14.26
CA LEU A 65 9.69 -5.55 15.59
C LEU A 65 10.68 -6.71 15.51
N LYS A 66 11.94 -6.41 15.84
CA LYS A 66 13.01 -7.39 15.98
C LYS A 66 13.33 -7.59 17.45
N THR A 67 13.78 -8.78 17.80
CA THR A 67 14.26 -9.05 19.17
C THR A 67 15.53 -8.25 19.46
N GLU A 68 15.81 -7.94 20.72
CA GLU A 68 17.04 -7.22 21.11
C GLU A 68 18.31 -7.98 20.67
N ARG A 69 18.26 -9.32 20.66
CA ARG A 69 19.34 -10.17 20.16
C ARG A 69 19.56 -9.97 18.65
N GLU A 70 18.49 -9.95 17.87
CA GLU A 70 18.56 -9.78 16.43
C GLU A 70 19.01 -8.37 16.04
N LYS A 71 18.51 -7.33 16.72
CA LYS A 71 19.00 -5.95 16.54
C LYS A 71 20.51 -5.85 16.75
N LYS A 72 21.03 -6.42 17.85
CA LYS A 72 22.47 -6.46 18.11
C LYS A 72 23.23 -7.17 16.99
N LYS A 73 22.74 -8.33 16.54
CA LYS A 73 23.36 -9.09 15.44
C LYS A 73 23.44 -8.26 14.15
N GLU A 74 22.37 -7.58 13.77
CA GLU A 74 22.33 -6.72 12.58
C GLU A 74 23.23 -5.49 12.69
N MET A 75 23.30 -4.88 13.89
CA MET A 75 24.19 -3.77 14.16
C MET A 75 25.67 -4.17 14.04
N TYR A 76 26.04 -5.33 14.60
CA TYR A 76 27.43 -5.80 14.57
C TYR A 76 27.85 -6.33 13.20
N PHE A 77 26.95 -7.01 12.48
CA PHE A 77 27.26 -7.65 11.19
C PHE A 77 26.33 -7.16 10.07
N PRO A 78 26.47 -5.90 9.63
CA PRO A 78 25.72 -5.43 8.47
C PRO A 78 26.20 -6.14 7.20
N MET A 79 25.26 -6.48 6.32
CA MET A 79 25.59 -7.06 5.02
C MET A 79 26.30 -6.01 4.15
N ARG A 80 27.60 -6.24 3.89
CA ARG A 80 28.43 -5.35 3.09
C ARG A 80 28.43 -5.81 1.64
N LYS A 81 28.36 -4.87 0.69
CA LYS A 81 28.55 -5.17 -0.73
C LYS A 81 30.05 -5.28 -1.02
N TYR A 82 30.50 -6.40 -1.58
CA TYR A 82 31.88 -6.58 -2.03
C TYR A 82 31.90 -7.15 -3.45
N ALA A 83 32.98 -6.87 -4.19
CA ALA A 83 33.25 -7.45 -5.49
C ALA A 83 34.56 -8.23 -5.41
N ILE A 84 34.58 -9.44 -5.97
CA ILE A 84 35.80 -10.24 -6.06
C ILE A 84 36.48 -9.85 -7.38
N LYS A 85 37.72 -9.36 -7.30
CA LYS A 85 38.53 -9.14 -8.49
C LYS A 85 38.92 -10.51 -9.06
N LEU A 86 38.47 -10.81 -10.28
CA LEU A 86 38.91 -12.00 -11.00
C LEU A 86 40.39 -11.84 -11.33
N ILE A 87 41.27 -12.58 -10.64
CA ILE A 87 42.68 -12.67 -10.99
C ILE A 87 42.80 -13.80 -12.02
N ARG A 88 42.93 -13.46 -13.30
CA ARG A 88 43.27 -14.44 -14.34
C ARG A 88 44.70 -14.91 -14.08
N ARG A 89 44.90 -16.18 -13.72
CA ARG A 89 46.22 -16.81 -13.79
C ARG A 89 46.59 -16.90 -15.27
N HIS A 90 47.73 -16.35 -15.64
CA HIS A 90 48.26 -16.46 -16.99
C HIS A 90 48.92 -17.84 -17.09
N ASP A 91 48.12 -18.87 -17.35
CA ASP A 91 48.66 -20.20 -17.62
C ASP A 91 49.28 -20.18 -19.01
N ALA A 92 50.61 -20.04 -19.02
CA ALA A 92 51.41 -20.18 -20.21
C ALA A 92 51.40 -21.66 -20.64
N HIS A 93 51.02 -21.87 -21.91
CA HIS A 93 51.15 -23.09 -22.71
C HIS A 93 50.16 -24.25 -22.47
N SER A 94 49.18 -24.39 -23.36
CA SER A 94 49.18 -25.47 -24.38
C SER A 94 47.99 -25.32 -25.34
N ASN A 95 48.29 -25.45 -26.63
CA ASN A 95 47.34 -25.44 -27.73
C ASN A 95 46.34 -26.61 -27.64
N ALA A 96 45.05 -26.30 -27.67
CA ALA A 96 43.98 -27.08 -28.28
C ALA A 96 42.83 -26.05 -28.48
N GLY A 97 42.45 -25.62 -29.68
CA GLY A 97 42.17 -26.46 -30.84
C GLY A 97 40.84 -27.17 -30.60
N LEU A 98 39.86 -26.90 -31.48
CA LEU A 98 38.51 -27.51 -31.63
C LEU A 98 37.38 -26.74 -30.91
N CYS A 99 36.52 -26.00 -31.64
CA CYS A 99 35.30 -26.47 -32.35
C CYS A 99 34.20 -26.80 -31.31
N GLU A 100 33.06 -26.09 -31.22
CA GLU A 100 31.83 -26.19 -32.05
C GLU A 100 30.98 -24.92 -31.81
N ILE A 101 30.67 -24.10 -32.82
CA ILE A 101 29.39 -24.04 -33.57
C ILE A 101 28.24 -24.88 -32.99
N ALA A 102 27.29 -24.21 -32.33
CA ALA A 102 25.83 -24.41 -32.44
C ALA A 102 25.10 -23.24 -31.76
#